data_AF-A0AA87M1S2-F1
#
_entry.id   AF-A0AA87M1S2-F1
#
_cell.length_a   1.000
_cell.length_b   1.000
_cell.length_c   1.000
_cell.angle_alpha   90.00
_cell.angle_beta   90.00
_cell.angle_gamma   90.00
#
_symmetry.space_group_name_H-M   'P 1'
#
loop_
_entity.id
_entity.type
_entity.pdbx_description
1 polymer ?
#
loop_
_entity_poly.entity_id
_entity_poly.type
_entity_poly.pdbx_seq_one_letter_code
_entity_poly.pdbx_strand_id
1 'polypeptide(L)'
;MAAQEPLSQPRYSIKPSEVVLPEGVALGQYRRVIRPFANWTLICDENLKKKQRVCNITQTIIDERGAMAFSWSLAGTSNGNPIMIIRVPASVGKGNPVQISFSSQKNPVNAKTEDCDQTICLILLPVGPVLREQINKQVDVRITYANPENGDGPVVIGTTLKGLPTALAAIK
;
A
#
# COMPACT_ATOMS: atom_id res chain seq x y z
N MET A 1 12.86 -35.21 -41.08
CA MET A 1 11.99 -34.62 -40.05
C MET A 1 12.61 -34.95 -38.70
N ALA A 2 13.26 -33.98 -38.05
CA ALA A 2 13.79 -34.20 -36.70
C ALA A 2 12.71 -33.82 -35.69
N ALA A 3 12.24 -34.81 -34.93
CA ALA A 3 11.35 -34.59 -33.80
C ALA A 3 12.15 -33.89 -32.70
N GLN A 4 11.68 -32.72 -32.26
CA GLN A 4 12.19 -32.08 -31.06
C GLN A 4 11.69 -32.86 -29.85
N GLU A 5 12.63 -33.47 -29.12
CA GLU A 5 12.35 -34.07 -27.82
C GLU A 5 11.83 -32.99 -26.86
N PRO A 6 10.78 -33.27 -26.07
CA PRO A 6 10.23 -32.30 -25.14
C PRO A 6 11.28 -31.97 -24.08
N LEU A 7 11.69 -30.69 -24.05
CA LEU A 7 12.54 -30.14 -23.01
C LEU A 7 11.95 -30.52 -21.64
N SER A 8 12.65 -31.38 -20.92
CA SER A 8 12.38 -31.75 -19.53
C SER A 8 12.06 -30.51 -18.71
N GLN A 9 11.07 -30.57 -17.81
CA GLN A 9 10.60 -29.43 -17.02
C GLN A 9 11.78 -28.57 -16.53
N PRO A 10 11.80 -27.27 -16.87
CA PRO A 10 13.00 -26.48 -16.65
C PRO A 10 13.19 -26.26 -15.15
N ARG A 11 14.35 -26.69 -14.63
CA ARG A 11 14.82 -26.46 -13.25
C ARG A 11 14.91 -24.97 -12.88
N TYR A 12 14.90 -24.09 -13.88
CA TYR A 12 14.99 -22.64 -13.74
C TYR A 12 13.97 -21.98 -14.65
N SER A 13 13.27 -20.97 -14.14
CA SER A 13 12.33 -20.16 -14.91
C SER A 13 12.82 -18.72 -15.01
N ILE A 14 12.42 -18.05 -16.09
CA ILE A 14 12.64 -16.61 -16.21
C ILE A 14 11.79 -15.93 -15.15
N LYS A 15 12.43 -15.12 -14.28
CA LYS A 15 11.69 -14.28 -13.33
C LYS A 15 10.79 -13.33 -14.12
N PRO A 16 9.47 -13.31 -13.87
CA PRO A 16 8.57 -12.40 -14.56
C PRO A 16 8.91 -10.94 -14.26
N SER A 17 8.50 -10.04 -15.16
CA SER A 17 8.59 -8.59 -14.93
C SER A 17 7.81 -8.21 -13.68
N GLU A 18 8.40 -7.35 -12.84
CA GLU A 18 7.72 -6.74 -11.68
C GLU A 18 6.65 -5.71 -12.10
N VAL A 19 6.69 -5.30 -13.37
CA VAL A 19 5.73 -4.38 -13.97
C VAL A 19 4.81 -5.16 -14.89
N VAL A 20 3.52 -5.18 -14.54
CA VAL A 20 2.45 -5.71 -15.38
C VAL A 20 1.94 -4.58 -16.26
N LEU A 21 1.81 -4.83 -17.56
CA LEU A 21 1.28 -3.85 -18.50
C LEU A 21 -0.24 -3.70 -18.30
N PRO A 22 -0.76 -2.47 -18.17
CA PRO A 22 -2.19 -2.25 -18.29
C PRO A 22 -2.69 -2.63 -19.68
N GLU A 23 -3.97 -2.94 -19.78
CA GLU A 23 -4.61 -3.30 -21.04
C GLU A 23 -4.39 -2.21 -22.11
N GLY A 24 -4.02 -2.62 -23.32
CA GLY A 24 -3.79 -1.72 -24.45
C GLY A 24 -2.49 -0.90 -24.41
N VAL A 25 -1.59 -1.12 -23.43
CA VAL A 25 -0.28 -0.48 -23.39
C VAL A 25 0.77 -1.38 -24.05
N ALA A 26 1.50 -0.84 -25.04
CA ALA A 26 2.54 -1.59 -25.74
C ALA A 26 3.78 -1.85 -24.86
N LEU A 27 4.50 -2.94 -25.16
CA LEU A 27 5.78 -3.25 -24.52
C LEU A 27 6.75 -2.07 -24.63
N GLY A 28 7.48 -1.80 -23.54
CA GLY A 28 8.41 -0.68 -23.45
C GLY A 28 7.77 0.71 -23.32
N GLN A 29 6.43 0.83 -23.38
CA GLN A 29 5.71 2.11 -23.23
C GLN A 29 5.14 2.33 -21.82
N TYR A 30 5.50 1.46 -20.87
CA TYR A 30 5.11 1.56 -19.48
C TYR A 30 6.34 1.39 -18.60
N ARG A 31 6.50 2.29 -17.63
CA ARG A 31 7.62 2.28 -16.69
C ARG A 31 7.12 2.47 -15.27
N ARG A 32 7.68 1.71 -14.34
CA ARG A 32 7.54 1.93 -12.90
C ARG A 32 8.84 2.52 -12.36
N VAL A 33 8.73 3.59 -11.58
CA VAL A 33 9.84 4.20 -10.83
C VAL A 33 9.58 3.98 -9.35
N ILE A 34 10.52 3.34 -8.65
CA ILE A 34 10.42 3.03 -7.22
C ILE A 34 11.51 3.81 -6.48
N ARG A 35 11.13 4.59 -5.46
CA ARG A 35 12.04 5.42 -4.68
C ARG A 35 11.79 5.22 -3.17
N PRO A 36 12.79 4.76 -2.41
CA PRO A 36 12.66 4.61 -0.97
C PRO A 36 12.84 5.95 -0.25
N PHE A 37 12.06 6.15 0.81
CA PHE A 37 12.08 7.32 1.71
C PHE A 37 11.89 6.84 3.15
N ALA A 38 12.98 6.44 3.80
CA ALA A 38 12.94 5.81 5.11
C ALA A 38 11.95 4.64 5.15
N ASN A 39 10.82 4.79 5.85
CA ASN A 39 9.81 3.75 6.03
C ASN A 39 8.72 3.75 4.94
N TRP A 40 8.88 4.56 3.89
CA TRP A 40 7.91 4.76 2.83
C TRP A 40 8.54 4.50 1.46
N THR A 41 7.74 4.01 0.53
CA THR A 41 8.14 3.80 -0.86
C THR A 41 7.23 4.61 -1.77
N LEU A 42 7.82 5.55 -2.53
CA LEU A 42 7.15 6.22 -3.63
C LEU A 42 7.23 5.34 -4.86
N ILE A 43 6.09 4.94 -5.39
CA ILE A 43 5.96 4.20 -6.64
C ILE A 43 5.25 5.13 -7.62
N CYS A 44 5.80 5.31 -8.81
CA CYS A 44 5.18 6.05 -9.88
C CYS A 44 5.12 5.18 -11.13
N ASP A 45 3.91 5.00 -11.65
CA ASP A 45 3.66 4.32 -12.91
C ASP A 45 3.43 5.34 -14.02
N GLU A 46 4.17 5.17 -15.11
CA GLU A 46 4.23 6.11 -16.21
C GLU A 46 3.83 5.43 -17.51
N ASN A 47 2.79 5.94 -18.15
CA ASN A 47 2.47 5.62 -19.54
C ASN A 47 3.20 6.63 -20.44
N LEU A 48 4.26 6.16 -21.12
CA LEU A 48 5.14 7.02 -21.92
C LEU A 48 4.45 7.58 -23.16
N LYS A 49 3.53 6.81 -23.75
CA LYS A 49 2.74 7.23 -24.92
C LYS A 49 1.72 8.31 -24.54
N LYS A 50 0.98 8.11 -23.44
CA LYS A 50 -0.03 9.07 -22.94
C LYS A 50 0.58 10.21 -22.13
N LYS A 51 1.88 10.17 -21.81
CA LYS A 51 2.58 11.08 -20.90
C LYS A 51 1.86 11.23 -19.55
N GLN A 52 1.27 10.14 -19.08
CA GLN A 52 0.53 10.10 -17.83
C GLN A 52 1.39 9.45 -16.75
N ARG A 53 1.45 10.09 -15.59
CA ARG A 53 2.15 9.60 -14.40
C ARG A 53 1.16 9.50 -13.25
N VAL A 54 1.09 8.34 -12.62
CA VAL A 54 0.28 8.11 -11.41
C VAL A 54 1.22 7.63 -10.32
N CYS A 55 1.23 8.34 -9.19
CA CYS A 55 2.11 8.03 -8.07
C CYS A 55 1.32 7.67 -6.82
N ASN A 56 1.83 6.69 -6.07
CA ASN A 56 1.38 6.35 -4.73
C ASN A 56 2.58 6.26 -3.79
N ILE A 57 2.40 6.69 -2.54
CA ILE A 57 3.40 6.52 -1.49
C ILE A 57 2.88 5.50 -0.50
N THR A 58 3.58 4.38 -0.34
CA THR A 58 3.08 3.23 0.42
C THR A 58 4.05 2.82 1.51
N GLN A 59 3.50 2.39 2.63
CA GLN A 59 4.20 1.61 3.64
C GLN A 59 3.39 0.34 3.89
N THR A 60 4.09 -0.80 3.92
CA THR A 60 3.50 -2.11 4.17
C THR A 60 4.22 -2.76 5.33
N ILE A 61 3.45 -3.24 6.28
CA ILE A 61 3.90 -3.97 7.46
C ILE A 61 3.52 -5.43 7.25
N ILE A 62 4.49 -6.32 7.42
CA ILE A 62 4.34 -7.77 7.28
C ILE A 62 4.40 -8.44 8.66
N ASP A 63 3.73 -9.57 8.81
CA ASP A 63 3.86 -10.43 9.98
C ASP A 63 5.11 -11.32 9.91
N GLU A 64 5.32 -12.17 10.92
CA GLU A 64 6.47 -13.08 11.00
C GLU A 64 6.50 -14.14 9.87
N ARG A 65 5.37 -14.38 9.22
CA ARG A 65 5.24 -15.30 8.07
C ARG A 65 5.46 -14.59 6.74
N GLY A 66 5.72 -13.27 6.76
CA GLY A 66 5.85 -12.43 5.58
C GLY A 66 4.51 -12.05 4.93
N ALA A 67 3.38 -12.37 5.56
CA ALA A 67 2.07 -11.97 5.07
C ALA A 67 1.79 -10.50 5.43
N MET A 68 1.03 -9.80 4.58
CA MET A 68 0.67 -8.39 4.85
C MET A 68 -0.24 -8.31 6.08
N ALA A 69 0.23 -7.65 7.13
CA ALA A 69 -0.56 -7.36 8.32
C ALA A 69 -1.30 -6.02 8.17
N PHE A 70 -0.63 -5.01 7.63
CA PHE A 70 -1.21 -3.70 7.39
C PHE A 70 -0.51 -3.02 6.22
N SER A 71 -1.24 -2.32 5.38
CA SER A 71 -0.65 -1.44 4.37
C SER A 71 -1.46 -0.17 4.26
N TRP A 72 -0.78 0.95 4.06
CA TRP A 72 -1.44 2.20 3.74
C TRP A 72 -0.69 2.93 2.65
N SER A 73 -1.46 3.50 1.73
CA SER A 73 -0.94 4.20 0.58
C SER A 73 -1.64 5.55 0.43
N LEU A 74 -0.85 6.61 0.32
CA LEU A 74 -1.31 7.93 0.01
C LEU A 74 -1.43 8.07 -1.51
N ALA A 75 -2.64 8.38 -1.98
CA ALA A 75 -2.95 8.59 -3.38
C ALA A 75 -3.60 9.96 -3.59
N GLY A 76 -3.23 10.65 -4.66
CA GLY A 76 -3.94 11.84 -5.12
C GLY A 76 -5.26 11.45 -5.78
N THR A 77 -6.34 12.16 -5.47
CA THR A 77 -7.59 12.04 -6.24
C THR A 77 -7.57 13.02 -7.41
N SER A 78 -8.43 12.78 -8.41
CA SER A 78 -8.68 13.70 -9.54
C SER A 78 -9.08 15.10 -9.09
N ASN A 79 -9.56 15.24 -7.85
CA ASN A 79 -10.13 16.45 -7.30
C ASN A 79 -9.10 17.24 -6.46
N GLY A 80 -7.85 16.76 -6.40
CA GLY A 80 -6.76 17.37 -5.63
C GLY A 80 -6.77 17.04 -4.13
N ASN A 81 -7.82 16.40 -3.60
CA ASN A 81 -7.88 15.98 -2.20
C ASN A 81 -7.21 14.62 -2.03
N PRO A 82 -6.10 14.49 -1.29
CA PRO A 82 -5.46 13.20 -1.12
C PRO A 82 -6.29 12.28 -0.21
N ILE A 83 -6.25 10.99 -0.51
CA ILE A 83 -6.86 9.94 0.31
C ILE A 83 -5.76 8.98 0.79
N MET A 84 -5.88 8.55 2.04
CA MET A 84 -5.10 7.44 2.57
C MET A 84 -5.91 6.16 2.37
N ILE A 85 -5.44 5.30 1.49
CA ILE A 85 -6.05 3.99 1.23
C ILE A 85 -5.36 3.00 2.15
N ILE A 86 -6.10 2.46 3.11
CA ILE A 86 -5.61 1.49 4.09
C ILE A 86 -6.13 0.11 3.71
N ARG A 87 -5.28 -0.90 3.92
CA ARG A 87 -5.52 -2.31 3.65
C ARG A 87 -5.16 -3.12 4.88
N VAL A 88 -6.05 -4.01 5.27
CA VAL A 88 -5.86 -5.05 6.29
C VAL A 88 -6.26 -6.40 5.69
N PRO A 89 -5.87 -7.54 6.28
CA PRO A 89 -6.29 -8.86 5.80
C PRO A 89 -7.81 -9.00 5.66
N ALA A 90 -8.27 -9.75 4.65
CA ALA A 90 -9.70 -10.02 4.45
C ALA A 90 -10.37 -10.69 5.66
N SER A 91 -9.60 -11.45 6.45
CA SER A 91 -10.07 -12.09 7.69
C SER A 91 -10.60 -11.09 8.74
N VAL A 92 -10.21 -9.82 8.66
CA VAL A 92 -10.77 -8.75 9.50
C VAL A 92 -12.26 -8.56 9.21
N GLY A 93 -12.70 -8.75 7.97
CA GLY A 93 -14.09 -8.65 7.54
C GLY A 93 -14.64 -7.23 7.44
N LYS A 94 -15.67 -7.04 6.62
CA LYS A 94 -16.32 -5.76 6.34
C LYS A 94 -17.03 -5.18 7.56
N GLY A 95 -17.05 -3.85 7.68
CA GLY A 95 -17.65 -3.10 8.79
C GLY A 95 -16.84 -3.08 10.10
N ASN A 96 -15.72 -3.79 10.19
CA ASN A 96 -14.93 -3.88 11.41
C ASN A 96 -14.01 -2.66 11.61
N PRO A 97 -13.81 -2.24 12.87
CA PRO A 97 -13.02 -1.06 13.18
C PRO A 97 -11.52 -1.32 13.10
N VAL A 98 -10.80 -0.33 12.57
CA VAL A 98 -9.34 -0.19 12.63
C VAL A 98 -9.03 1.14 13.30
N GLN A 99 -8.36 1.08 14.43
CA GLN A 99 -8.00 2.23 15.25
C GLN A 99 -6.59 2.71 14.90
N ILE A 100 -6.44 4.01 14.62
CA ILE A 100 -5.19 4.66 14.26
C ILE A 100 -4.90 5.73 15.30
N SER A 101 -3.90 5.51 16.14
CA SER A 101 -3.51 6.42 17.22
C SER A 101 -2.21 7.11 16.86
N PHE A 102 -2.21 8.44 16.83
CA PHE A 102 -1.00 9.24 16.59
C PHE A 102 -0.40 9.67 17.92
N SER A 103 0.92 9.58 18.10
CA SER A 103 1.57 9.89 19.38
C SER A 103 1.38 11.34 19.85
N SER A 104 1.07 12.27 18.94
CA SER A 104 0.79 13.68 19.27
C SER A 104 -0.70 14.01 19.46
N GLN A 105 -1.59 13.01 19.38
CA GLN A 105 -3.04 13.18 19.52
C GLN A 105 -3.57 12.35 20.70
N LYS A 106 -4.54 12.90 21.42
CA LYS A 106 -5.21 12.18 22.52
C LYS A 106 -6.22 11.17 22.01
N ASN A 107 -6.95 11.53 20.96
CA ASN A 107 -8.04 10.72 20.43
C ASN A 107 -7.57 9.95 19.19
N PRO A 108 -7.83 8.63 19.14
CA PRO A 108 -7.56 7.84 17.95
C PRO A 108 -8.55 8.15 16.83
N VAL A 109 -8.14 7.92 15.59
CA VAL A 109 -9.04 7.85 14.45
C VAL A 109 -9.59 6.42 14.36
N ASN A 110 -10.90 6.29 14.49
CA ASN A 110 -11.59 5.01 14.30
C ASN A 110 -12.15 4.97 12.88
N ALA A 111 -11.52 4.16 12.03
CA ALA A 111 -12.00 3.92 10.67
C ALA A 111 -12.62 2.52 10.57
N LYS A 112 -13.48 2.29 9.58
CA LYS A 112 -14.12 0.99 9.37
C LYS A 112 -13.78 0.46 8.00
N THR A 113 -13.56 -0.84 7.90
CA THR A 113 -13.42 -1.53 6.61
C THR A 113 -14.70 -1.35 5.79
N GLU A 114 -14.58 -0.70 4.64
CA GLU A 114 -15.70 -0.34 3.76
C GLU A 114 -16.02 -1.48 2.79
N ASP A 115 -15.00 -2.14 2.26
CA ASP A 115 -15.18 -3.24 1.32
C ASP A 115 -14.05 -4.26 1.45
N CYS A 116 -14.30 -5.49 1.03
CA CYS A 116 -13.30 -6.56 1.10
C CYS A 116 -13.34 -7.41 -0.17
N ASP A 117 -12.16 -7.83 -0.61
CA ASP A 117 -11.99 -8.90 -1.59
C ASP A 117 -11.51 -10.19 -0.90
N GLN A 118 -11.02 -11.16 -1.68
CA GLN A 118 -10.54 -12.44 -1.15
C GLN A 118 -9.27 -12.33 -0.28
N THR A 119 -8.56 -11.20 -0.34
CA THR A 119 -7.22 -11.02 0.23
C THR A 119 -7.17 -9.87 1.24
N ILE A 120 -7.90 -8.78 0.99
CA ILE A 120 -7.83 -7.56 1.78
C ILE A 120 -9.21 -6.97 2.08
N CYS A 121 -9.29 -6.21 3.16
CA CYS A 121 -10.32 -5.22 3.40
C CYS A 121 -9.75 -3.80 3.27
N LEU A 122 -10.52 -2.91 2.64
CA LEU A 122 -10.17 -1.54 2.31
C LEU A 122 -10.81 -0.54 3.27
N ILE A 123 -10.09 0.53 3.56
CA ILE A 123 -10.59 1.73 4.24
C ILE A 123 -10.11 2.94 3.46
N LEU A 124 -11.02 3.87 3.15
CA LEU A 124 -10.70 5.14 2.53
C LEU A 124 -10.74 6.23 3.60
N LEU A 125 -9.56 6.70 4.01
CA LEU A 125 -9.45 7.77 5.01
C LEU A 125 -9.08 9.10 4.31
N PRO A 126 -10.00 10.08 4.25
CA PRO A 126 -9.69 11.39 3.70
C PRO A 126 -8.56 12.07 4.49
N VAL A 127 -7.63 12.71 3.79
CA VAL A 127 -6.53 13.44 4.43
C VAL A 127 -6.99 14.85 4.80
N GLY A 128 -7.66 14.95 5.93
CA GLY A 128 -8.06 16.22 6.54
C GLY A 128 -6.90 16.97 7.22
N PRO A 129 -7.18 18.16 7.77
CA PRO A 129 -6.16 19.01 8.41
C PRO A 129 -5.39 18.30 9.53
N VAL A 130 -6.08 17.51 10.36
CA VAL A 130 -5.46 16.77 11.46
C VAL A 130 -4.45 15.75 10.93
N LEU A 131 -4.84 14.89 9.99
CA LEU A 131 -3.93 13.89 9.42
C LEU A 131 -2.76 14.57 8.70
N ARG A 132 -3.01 15.66 7.98
CA ARG A 132 -1.95 16.45 7.33
C ARG A 132 -0.93 16.99 8.33
N GLU A 133 -1.40 17.49 9.48
CA GLU A 133 -0.52 17.94 10.56
C GLU A 133 0.32 16.79 11.13
N GLN A 134 -0.29 15.62 11.37
CA GLN A 134 0.43 14.44 11.86
C GLN A 134 1.52 13.99 10.87
N ILE A 135 1.22 14.00 9.56
CA ILE A 135 2.17 13.71 8.49
C ILE A 135 3.36 14.68 8.55
N ASN A 136 3.09 15.99 8.62
CA ASN A 136 4.14 17.01 8.68
C ASN A 136 5.03 16.87 9.91
N LYS A 137 4.44 16.50 11.06
CA LYS A 137 5.17 16.23 12.32
C LYS A 137 5.92 14.89 12.31
N GLN A 138 5.69 14.03 11.32
CA GLN A 138 6.36 12.73 11.20
C GLN A 138 6.22 11.85 12.44
N VAL A 139 5.05 11.89 13.07
CA VAL A 139 4.80 11.24 14.37
C VAL A 139 4.80 9.71 14.26
N ASP A 140 5.03 9.07 15.41
CA ASP A 140 4.80 7.65 15.58
C ASP A 140 3.31 7.33 15.64
N VAL A 141 2.95 6.13 15.17
CA VAL A 141 1.58 5.69 14.97
C VAL A 141 1.41 4.29 15.53
N ARG A 142 0.31 4.08 16.25
CA ARG A 142 -0.14 2.77 16.69
C ARG A 142 -1.41 2.39 15.94
N ILE A 143 -1.39 1.25 15.27
CA ILE A 143 -2.56 0.66 14.62
C ILE A 143 -3.07 -0.48 15.47
N THR A 144 -4.38 -0.54 15.69
CA THR A 144 -5.02 -1.62 16.44
C THR A 144 -6.30 -2.09 15.76
N TYR A 145 -6.47 -3.40 15.59
CA TYR A 145 -7.68 -4.00 15.05
C TYR A 145 -7.84 -5.45 15.50
N ALA A 146 -9.06 -5.98 15.49
CA ALA A 146 -9.32 -7.38 15.73
C ALA A 146 -9.09 -8.20 14.45
N ASN A 147 -8.45 -9.35 14.56
CA ASN A 147 -8.32 -10.31 13.47
C ASN A 147 -8.59 -11.71 14.02
N PRO A 148 -9.70 -12.37 13.64
CA PRO A 148 -10.05 -13.71 14.12
C PRO A 148 -8.95 -14.76 13.88
N GLU A 149 -8.10 -14.59 12.87
CA GLU A 149 -7.00 -15.53 12.59
C GLU A 149 -5.79 -15.37 13.51
N ASN A 150 -5.70 -14.28 14.27
CA ASN A 150 -4.58 -14.01 15.19
C ASN A 150 -4.91 -14.37 16.65
N GLY A 151 -6.00 -15.12 16.89
CA GLY A 151 -6.43 -15.55 18.22
C GLY A 151 -7.23 -14.49 18.98
N ASP A 152 -7.28 -14.62 20.31
CA ASP A 152 -8.17 -13.82 21.18
C ASP A 152 -7.70 -12.38 21.43
N GLY A 153 -6.54 -11.99 20.90
CA GLY A 153 -5.93 -10.67 21.09
C GLY A 153 -6.07 -9.76 19.87
N PRO A 154 -6.19 -8.42 20.06
CA PRO A 154 -6.12 -7.51 18.94
C PRO A 154 -4.71 -7.50 18.34
N VAL A 155 -4.64 -7.29 17.04
CA VAL A 155 -3.38 -6.96 16.38
C VAL A 155 -2.97 -5.55 16.78
N VAL A 156 -1.71 -5.38 17.22
CA VAL A 156 -1.13 -4.09 17.58
C VAL A 156 0.15 -3.87 16.80
N ILE A 157 0.17 -2.82 15.98
CA ILE A 157 1.30 -2.49 15.12
C ILE A 157 1.83 -1.11 15.50
N GLY A 158 3.13 -1.01 15.77
CA GLY A 158 3.86 0.25 15.87
C GLY A 158 4.48 0.61 14.52
N THR A 159 4.24 1.83 14.04
CA THR A 159 4.85 2.37 12.82
C THR A 159 5.08 3.89 12.97
N THR A 160 5.53 4.55 11.91
CA THR A 160 5.87 5.98 11.90
C THR A 160 5.58 6.65 10.56
N LEU A 161 5.22 7.94 10.62
CA LEU A 161 5.07 8.81 9.46
C LEU A 161 6.41 9.40 8.98
N LYS A 162 7.53 9.07 9.65
CA LYS A 162 8.87 9.51 9.25
C LYS A 162 9.20 9.11 7.81
N GLY A 163 9.57 10.11 7.00
CA GLY A 163 9.89 9.97 5.58
C GLY A 163 8.73 10.30 4.63
N LEU A 164 7.47 10.29 5.10
CA LEU A 164 6.32 10.56 4.25
C LEU A 164 6.31 12.00 3.67
N PRO A 165 6.61 13.07 4.43
CA PRO A 165 6.68 14.42 3.86
C PRO A 165 7.75 14.55 2.78
N THR A 166 8.90 13.90 2.96
CA THR A 166 9.99 13.90 1.98
C THR A 166 9.58 13.15 0.71
N ALA A 167 8.89 12.01 0.84
CA ALA A 167 8.34 11.28 -0.29
C ALA A 167 7.32 12.11 -1.06
N LEU A 168 6.44 12.81 -0.35
CA LEU A 168 5.43 13.72 -0.92
C LEU A 168 6.06 14.85 -1.73
N ALA A 169 7.07 15.52 -1.18
CA ALA A 169 7.81 16.59 -1.88
C ALA A 169 8.55 16.09 -3.13
N ALA A 170 8.73 14.77 -3.27
CA ALA A 170 9.41 14.15 -4.40
C ALA A 170 8.49 13.79 -5.57
N ILE A 171 7.16 13.93 -5.40
CA ILE A 171 6.19 13.83 -6.48
C ILE A 171 6.34 15.09 -7.35
N LYS A 172 6.69 14.90 -8.61
CA LYS A 172 6.86 15.96 -9.62
C LYS A 172 6.00 15.67 -10.84
#